data_AF-A0A3D4W1G8-F1
#
_entry.id   AF-A0A3D4W1G8-F1
#
_cell.length_a   1.000
_cell.length_b   1.000
_cell.length_c   1.000
_cell.angle_alpha   90.00
_cell.angle_beta   90.00
_cell.angle_gamma   90.00
#
_symmetry.space_group_name_H-M   'P 1'
#
loop_
_entity.id
_entity.type
_entity.pdbx_description
1 polymer ?
#
loop_
_entity_poly.entity_id
_entity_poly.type
_entity_poly.pdbx_seq_one_letter_code
_entity_poly.pdbx_strand_id
1 'polypeptide(L)' 'EDVKFYLEFFQYGCPPHGGFGLGIDRLTMLLVGESIKDAEFLFRGPNRLTP' A
#
# COMPACT_ATOMS: atom_id res chain seq x y z
N GLU A 1 -16.65 -16.88 7.61
CA GLU A 1 -15.69 -17.86 7.05
C GLU A 1 -14.52 -17.17 6.33
N ASP A 2 -14.75 -15.97 5.79
CA ASP A 2 -13.89 -15.20 4.89
C ASP A 2 -12.40 -15.09 5.28
N VAL A 3 -12.09 -14.99 6.58
CA VAL A 3 -10.69 -14.85 7.08
C VAL A 3 -10.21 -16.04 7.90
N LYS A 4 -10.99 -17.13 7.97
CA LYS A 4 -10.66 -18.29 8.81
C LYS A 4 -9.28 -18.87 8.46
N PHE A 5 -8.99 -19.01 7.16
CA PHE A 5 -7.70 -19.47 6.65
C PHE A 5 -6.52 -18.62 7.14
N TYR A 6 -6.67 -17.29 7.18
CA TYR A 6 -5.61 -16.40 7.68
C TYR A 6 -5.34 -16.61 9.17
N LEU A 7 -6.38 -16.90 9.97
CA LEU A 7 -6.24 -17.03 11.42
C LEU A 7 -5.60 -18.37 11.86
N GLU A 8 -5.66 -19.40 11.03
CA GLU A 8 -5.11 -20.73 11.34
C GLU A 8 -3.58 -20.71 11.49
N PHE A 9 -2.87 -19.82 10.78
CA PHE A 9 -1.41 -19.68 10.88
C PHE A 9 -0.91 -19.28 12.27
N PHE A 10 -1.76 -18.62 13.08
CA PHE A 10 -1.35 -18.10 14.38
C PHE A 10 -1.45 -19.13 15.52
N GLN A 11 -2.05 -20.30 15.27
CA GLN A 11 -2.40 -21.27 16.31
C GLN A 11 -1.22 -22.10 16.83
N TYR A 12 -0.15 -22.25 16.03
CA TYR A 12 0.97 -23.16 16.32
C TYR A 12 2.29 -22.43 16.57
N GLY A 13 2.26 -21.44 17.47
CA GLY A 13 3.46 -20.71 17.89
C GLY A 13 3.86 -19.60 16.93
N CYS A 14 3.04 -18.55 16.85
CA CYS A 14 3.37 -17.37 16.07
C CYS A 14 4.42 -16.50 16.79
N PRO A 15 5.57 -16.20 16.18
CA PRO A 15 6.53 -15.27 16.76
C PRO A 15 5.96 -13.85 16.84
N PRO A 16 6.43 -13.01 17.76
CA PRO A 16 6.12 -11.58 17.73
C PRO A 16 6.66 -10.98 16.43
N HIS A 17 5.76 -10.47 15.59
CA HIS A 17 6.10 -9.91 14.29
C HIS A 17 5.42 -8.55 14.11
N GLY A 18 5.98 -7.74 13.23
CA GLY A 18 5.48 -6.43 12.86
C GLY A 18 6.14 -5.94 11.59
N GLY A 19 5.59 -4.90 11.00
CA GLY A 19 6.10 -4.29 9.78
C GLY A 19 5.45 -2.95 9.52
N PHE A 20 5.88 -2.29 8.45
CA PHE A 20 5.27 -1.05 7.98
C PHE A 20 5.14 -1.09 6.47
N GLY A 21 4.17 -0.34 5.94
CA GLY A 21 3.96 -0.16 4.51
C GLY A 21 4.37 1.25 4.10
N LEU A 22 4.98 1.39 2.93
CA LEU A 22 5.37 2.68 2.36
C LEU A 22 4.81 2.81 0.95
N GLY A 23 4.07 3.89 0.70
CA GLY A 23 3.61 4.22 -0.65
C GLY A 23 4.73 4.92 -1.41
N ILE A 24 5.30 4.27 -2.42
CA ILE A 24 6.42 4.80 -3.22
C ILE A 24 6.08 6.15 -3.82
N ASP A 25 4.90 6.31 -4.44
CA ASP A 25 4.52 7.57 -5.09
C ASP A 25 4.36 8.70 -4.07
N ARG A 26 3.83 8.40 -2.87
CA ARG A 26 3.73 9.38 -1.77
C ARG A 26 5.09 9.71 -1.16
N LEU A 27 6.00 8.76 -1.08
CA LEU A 27 7.38 9.03 -0.66
C LEU A 27 8.04 9.98 -1.66
N THR A 28 7.95 9.68 -2.96
CA THR A 28 8.49 10.53 -4.03
C THR A 28 7.88 11.93 -4.01
N MET A 29 6.56 12.02 -3.86
CA MET A 29 5.83 13.28 -3.71
C MET A 29 6.43 14.15 -2.60
N LEU A 30 6.70 13.57 -1.42
CA LEU A 30 7.29 14.28 -0.30
C LEU A 30 8.78 14.63 -0.51
N LEU A 31 9.54 13.76 -1.17
CA LEU A 31 10.96 13.99 -1.45
C LEU A 31 11.20 15.12 -2.45
N VAL A 32 10.32 15.25 -3.44
CA VAL A 32 10.45 16.24 -4.53
C VAL A 32 9.59 17.48 -4.26
N GLY A 33 8.62 17.41 -3.34
CA GLY A 33 7.74 18.53 -2.99
C GLY A 33 6.64 18.81 -4.02
N GLU A 34 6.29 17.81 -4.81
CA GLU A 34 5.32 17.91 -5.91
C GLU A 34 3.94 17.35 -5.51
N SER A 35 2.96 17.40 -6.42
CA SER A 35 1.68 16.74 -6.20
C SER A 35 1.75 15.24 -6.48
N ILE A 36 0.85 14.44 -5.86
CA ILE A 36 0.79 12.99 -6.12
C ILE A 36 0.53 12.64 -7.59
N LYS A 37 -0.13 13.54 -8.32
CA LYS A 37 -0.42 13.35 -9.75
C LYS A 37 0.83 13.46 -10.61
N ASP A 38 1.80 14.24 -10.16
CA ASP A 38 3.07 14.46 -10.85
C ASP A 38 4.12 13.42 -10.42
N ALA A 39 4.01 12.91 -9.18
CA ALA A 39 4.86 11.86 -8.65
C ALA A 39 4.52 10.45 -9.19
N GLU A 40 3.33 10.26 -9.78
CA GLU A 40 2.88 9.00 -10.36
C GLU A 40 2.90 9.06 -11.89
N PHE A 41 3.58 8.11 -12.55
CA PHE A 41 3.74 8.11 -14.02
C PHE A 41 2.42 8.15 -14.80
N LEU A 42 1.42 7.38 -14.35
CA LEU A 42 0.07 7.36 -14.94
C LEU A 42 -0.99 7.44 -13.84
N PHE A 43 -1.14 8.62 -13.24
CA PHE A 43 -2.09 8.88 -12.16
C PHE A 43 -3.47 8.24 -12.35
N ARG A 44 -3.90 7.42 -11.39
CA ARG A 44 -5.24 6.82 -11.36
C ARG A 44 -6.10 7.46 -10.27
N GLY A 45 -7.08 8.24 -10.72
CA GLY A 45 -8.14 8.78 -9.86
C GLY A 45 -9.52 8.26 -10.30
N PRO A 46 -10.56 8.44 -9.47
CA PRO A 46 -11.93 8.02 -9.81
C PRO A 46 -12.44 8.55 -11.16
N ASN A 47 -11.93 9.72 -11.59
CA ASN A 47 -12.34 10.40 -12.81
C ASN A 47 -11.34 10.24 -13.99
N ARG A 48 -10.25 9.46 -13.84
CA ARG A 48 -9.25 9.26 -14.90
C ARG A 48 -9.07 7.78 -15.25
N LEU A 49 -9.77 7.34 -16.29
CA LEU A 49 -9.80 5.94 -16.75
C LEU A 49 -8.83 5.67 -17.90
N THR A 50 -8.55 6.66 -18.75
CA THR A 50 -7.60 6.56 -19.87
C THR A 50 -6.31 7.32 -19.57
N PRO A 51 -5.18 6.96 -20.22
CA PRO A 51 -4.04 7.84 -20.34
C PRO A 51 -4.46 9.24 -20.85
#